data_AF-A0A087L5Y6-F1
#
_entry.id   AF-A0A087L5Y6-F1
#
_cell.length_a   1.000
_cell.length_b   1.000
_cell.length_c   1.000
_cell.angle_alpha   90.00
_cell.angle_beta   90.00
_cell.angle_gamma   90.00
#
_symmetry.space_group_name_H-M   'P 1'
#
loop_
_entity.id
_entity.type
_entity.pdbx_description
1 polymer ?
#
loop_
_entity_poly.entity_id
_entity_poly.type
_entity_poly.pdbx_seq_one_letter_code
_entity_poly.pdbx_strand_id
1 'polypeptide(L)'
;MKLTKSVAAFYIFLQNKERANTPFTEAEVLDATQWKRVTFRTYHGKGQLADFVSENSDGKFEASNTLNISDVEFAKRLSQSKNVISLGHNCKSKLAKALLKKSRDNMILALELYNRPSLENKMDAFVMCFCTSWEQFLKAKIIEMDGEKSIFKNVKRKGLKETISLRDCLDKIYPPESNIRKNVEEIAFYRDCAVHLLMPEIQGVVSRIFQSGVLNFTSQFEEFTEVSFLKNSHIGMISLVGEFKSPPAAIMKSTYGDIADDILALTGSLYNTMENNDDIEFAIPLNVRLVYVKDNRDGNAVILTKADEGIEGLKKALFIEKPVDRSKTHPLTQTDAIEVINKKLYEKHDGAKLAKCLVCQNSKGQYVINRNCFLSVLHKTGWANANNDYHYKNERPEYHYYSFKLVEAFMRKILEQDEYLKNAKNSYNKRIKK
;
A
#
# COMPACT_ATOMS: atom_id res chain seq x y z
N MET A 1 1.81 -28.71 29.62
CA MET A 1 3.15 -28.62 28.99
C MET A 1 4.16 -28.90 30.09
N LYS A 2 4.98 -29.95 29.98
CA LYS A 2 6.02 -30.22 31.01
C LYS A 2 7.11 -29.14 30.87
N LEU A 3 7.34 -28.34 31.91
CA LEU A 3 8.47 -27.42 31.94
C LEU A 3 9.78 -28.20 31.94
N THR A 4 10.69 -27.87 31.03
CA THR A 4 12.06 -28.37 31.11
C THR A 4 12.76 -27.68 32.27
N LYS A 5 13.65 -28.40 32.97
CA LYS A 5 14.41 -27.85 34.10
C LYS A 5 15.17 -26.56 33.74
N SER A 6 15.67 -26.48 32.51
CA SER A 6 16.40 -25.31 32.03
C SER A 6 15.52 -24.08 31.79
N VAL A 7 14.27 -24.25 31.34
CA VAL A 7 13.31 -23.15 31.18
C VAL A 7 12.84 -22.63 32.55
N ALA A 8 12.63 -23.52 33.52
CA ALA A 8 12.33 -23.12 34.89
C ALA A 8 13.50 -22.36 35.54
N ALA A 9 14.74 -22.85 35.35
CA ALA A 9 15.94 -22.16 35.83
C ALA A 9 16.11 -20.77 35.20
N PHE A 10 15.85 -20.64 33.90
CA PHE A 10 15.87 -19.35 33.21
C PHE A 10 14.83 -18.38 33.76
N TYR A 11 13.62 -18.87 34.00
CA TYR A 11 12.54 -18.06 34.58
C TYR A 11 12.90 -17.50 35.96
N ILE A 12 13.41 -18.36 36.85
CA ILE A 12 13.84 -17.97 38.20
C ILE A 12 14.99 -16.96 38.13
N PHE A 13 15.96 -17.20 37.24
CA PHE A 13 17.08 -16.29 37.01
C PHE A 13 16.59 -14.88 36.61
N LEU A 14 15.68 -14.79 35.65
CA LEU A 14 15.13 -13.51 35.21
C LEU A 14 14.33 -12.81 36.31
N GLN A 15 13.52 -13.54 37.08
CA GLN A 15 12.79 -12.96 38.22
C GLN A 15 13.73 -12.36 39.26
N ASN A 16 14.83 -13.05 39.57
CA ASN A 16 15.81 -12.55 40.52
C ASN A 16 16.49 -11.27 40.00
N LYS A 17 16.84 -11.23 38.71
CA LYS A 17 17.45 -10.05 38.07
C LYS A 17 16.48 -8.87 37.97
N GLU A 18 15.21 -9.13 37.67
CA GLU A 18 14.16 -8.11 37.62
C GLU A 18 13.86 -7.54 39.02
N ARG A 19 13.78 -8.38 40.06
CA ARG A 19 13.62 -7.92 41.46
C ARG A 19 14.79 -7.09 41.94
N ALA A 20 16.01 -7.51 41.59
CA ALA A 20 17.23 -6.80 41.97
C ALA A 20 17.50 -5.57 41.10
N ASN A 21 16.78 -5.40 39.99
CA ASN A 21 17.02 -4.39 38.95
C ASN A 21 18.50 -4.35 38.52
N THR A 22 19.11 -5.52 38.35
CA THR A 22 20.53 -5.66 37.99
C THR A 22 20.68 -6.18 36.56
N PRO A 23 21.57 -5.57 35.75
CA PRO A 23 21.89 -6.11 34.44
C PRO A 23 22.63 -7.45 34.57
N PHE A 24 22.59 -8.25 33.50
CA PHE A 24 23.26 -9.54 33.41
C PHE A 24 23.90 -9.75 32.04
N THR A 25 24.81 -10.72 31.95
CA THR A 25 25.53 -11.07 30.74
C THR A 25 25.04 -12.40 30.14
N GLU A 26 25.37 -12.66 28.86
CA GLU A 26 25.13 -13.97 28.24
C GLU A 26 25.77 -15.10 29.06
N ALA A 27 26.95 -14.89 29.64
CA ALA A 27 27.65 -15.89 30.45
C ALA A 27 26.85 -16.30 31.70
N GLU A 28 26.26 -15.34 32.42
CA GLU A 28 25.44 -15.58 33.60
C GLU A 28 24.18 -16.39 33.27
N VAL A 29 23.57 -16.15 32.10
CA VAL A 29 22.42 -16.94 31.64
C VAL A 29 22.83 -18.37 31.34
N LEU A 30 23.96 -18.58 30.66
CA LEU A 30 24.43 -19.92 30.32
C LEU A 30 24.78 -20.73 31.58
N ASP A 31 25.35 -20.09 32.60
CA ASP A 31 25.65 -20.72 33.88
C ASP A 31 24.36 -21.11 34.64
N ALA A 32 23.38 -20.21 34.70
CA ALA A 32 22.11 -20.47 35.39
C ALA A 32 21.24 -21.52 34.68
N THR A 33 21.22 -21.54 33.34
CA THR A 33 20.30 -22.37 32.55
C THR A 33 20.91 -23.68 32.05
N GLN A 34 22.25 -23.79 32.09
CA GLN A 34 23.01 -24.87 31.47
C GLN A 34 22.73 -25.01 29.96
N TRP A 35 22.31 -23.92 29.31
CA TRP A 35 22.13 -23.87 27.87
C TRP A 35 23.47 -23.80 27.14
N LYS A 36 23.49 -24.31 25.91
CA LYS A 36 24.60 -24.04 24.99
C LYS A 36 24.48 -22.59 24.48
N ARG A 37 25.61 -21.95 24.19
CA ARG A 37 25.65 -20.61 23.59
C ARG A 37 24.75 -20.49 22.35
N VAL A 38 24.76 -21.51 21.50
CA VAL A 38 23.92 -21.57 20.29
C VAL A 38 22.43 -21.51 20.63
N THR A 39 22.01 -22.14 21.72
CA THR A 39 20.62 -22.14 22.19
C THR A 39 20.19 -20.71 22.56
N PHE A 40 20.93 -20.03 23.44
CA PHE A 40 20.62 -18.66 23.84
C PHE A 40 20.56 -17.72 22.63
N ARG A 41 21.56 -17.79 21.73
CA ARG A 41 21.57 -16.97 20.49
C ARG A 41 20.40 -17.27 19.57
N THR A 42 19.92 -18.51 19.51
CA THR A 42 18.74 -18.86 18.70
C THR A 42 17.47 -18.26 19.30
N TYR A 43 17.27 -18.38 20.61
CA TYR A 43 16.13 -17.78 21.31
C TYR A 43 16.16 -16.24 21.20
N HIS A 44 17.34 -15.63 21.34
CA HIS A 44 17.52 -14.20 21.22
C HIS A 44 17.30 -13.71 19.78
N GLY A 45 17.99 -14.31 18.80
CA GLY A 45 17.93 -13.91 17.40
C GLY A 45 16.55 -14.09 16.75
N LYS A 46 15.77 -15.09 17.20
CA LYS A 46 14.37 -15.28 16.76
C LYS A 46 13.36 -14.39 17.48
N GLY A 47 13.80 -13.49 18.37
CA GLY A 47 12.91 -12.58 19.08
C GLY A 47 12.05 -13.22 20.17
N GLN A 48 12.30 -14.48 20.53
CA GLN A 48 11.52 -15.22 21.53
C GLN A 48 11.79 -14.72 22.96
N LEU A 49 12.94 -14.07 23.17
CA LEU A 49 13.30 -13.46 24.44
C LEU A 49 12.85 -12.00 24.55
N ALA A 50 12.39 -11.35 23.48
CA ALA A 50 12.29 -9.88 23.46
C ALA A 50 11.21 -9.31 24.39
N ASP A 51 10.25 -10.13 24.83
CA ASP A 51 9.28 -9.75 25.86
C ASP A 51 9.88 -9.78 27.28
N PHE A 52 10.95 -10.54 27.49
CA PHE A 52 11.55 -10.79 28.81
C PHE A 52 12.95 -10.20 28.99
N VAL A 53 13.66 -10.00 27.89
CA VAL A 53 15.05 -9.59 27.86
C VAL A 53 15.19 -8.40 26.92
N SER A 54 15.83 -7.34 27.40
CA SER A 54 16.20 -6.16 26.61
C SER A 54 17.70 -5.93 26.69
N GLU A 55 18.32 -5.53 25.58
CA GLU A 55 19.74 -5.20 25.52
C GLU A 55 19.96 -3.71 25.80
N ASN A 56 20.92 -3.40 26.68
CA ASN A 56 21.37 -2.04 26.95
C ASN A 56 22.47 -1.62 25.97
N SER A 57 22.73 -0.31 25.90
CA SER A 57 23.80 0.29 25.09
C SER A 57 25.21 -0.27 25.35
N ASP A 58 25.44 -0.89 26.51
CA ASP A 58 26.74 -1.47 26.91
C ASP A 58 26.86 -2.97 26.60
N GLY A 59 25.93 -3.56 25.83
CA GLY A 59 25.93 -4.99 25.49
C GLY A 59 25.55 -5.91 26.66
N LYS A 60 24.98 -5.35 27.73
CA LYS A 60 24.39 -6.09 28.86
C LYS A 60 22.89 -6.23 28.68
N PHE A 61 22.31 -7.24 29.32
CA PHE A 61 20.88 -7.52 29.26
C PHE A 61 20.16 -7.15 30.55
N GLU A 62 18.89 -6.78 30.44
CA GLU A 62 17.99 -6.52 31.56
C GLU A 62 16.73 -7.37 31.44
N ALA A 63 16.23 -7.85 32.59
CA ALA A 63 15.04 -8.67 32.69
C ALA A 63 13.81 -7.77 32.88
N SER A 64 12.69 -8.16 32.27
CA SER A 64 11.41 -7.47 32.41
C SER A 64 10.24 -8.44 32.23
N ASN A 65 9.06 -8.11 32.76
CA ASN A 65 7.80 -8.84 32.54
C ASN A 65 7.80 -10.30 33.04
N THR A 66 8.62 -10.63 34.03
CA THR A 66 8.66 -11.98 34.64
C THR A 66 8.00 -12.07 36.00
N LEU A 67 7.72 -10.94 36.66
CA LEU A 67 7.13 -10.92 38.01
C LEU A 67 5.63 -11.26 38.04
N ASN A 68 4.89 -10.95 36.97
CA ASN A 68 3.43 -11.02 36.93
C ASN A 68 2.88 -12.20 36.11
N ILE A 69 3.72 -13.18 35.76
CA ILE A 69 3.32 -14.34 34.96
C ILE A 69 3.53 -15.64 35.76
N SER A 70 2.91 -16.73 35.33
CA SER A 70 3.20 -18.06 35.87
C SER A 70 4.34 -18.72 35.09
N ASP A 71 4.97 -19.72 35.71
CA ASP A 71 5.96 -20.60 35.05
C ASP A 71 5.38 -21.29 33.80
N VAL A 72 4.11 -21.73 33.86
CA VAL A 72 3.38 -22.31 32.73
C VAL A 72 3.18 -21.28 31.61
N GLU A 73 2.87 -20.03 31.96
CA GLU A 73 2.69 -18.97 30.98
C GLU A 73 4.00 -18.53 30.34
N PHE A 74 5.07 -18.42 31.14
CA PHE A 74 6.42 -18.18 30.66
C PHE A 74 6.85 -19.26 29.65
N ALA A 75 6.68 -20.54 30.01
CA ALA A 75 7.03 -21.66 29.14
C ALA A 75 6.21 -21.69 27.85
N LYS A 76 4.92 -21.30 27.91
CA LYS A 76 4.07 -21.17 26.70
C LYS A 76 4.56 -20.08 25.77
N ARG A 77 4.99 -18.92 26.31
CA ARG A 77 5.51 -17.79 25.53
C ARG A 77 6.90 -18.07 24.95
N LEU A 78 7.73 -18.82 25.68
CA LEU A 78 9.05 -19.25 25.22
C LEU A 78 9.02 -20.44 24.23
N SER A 79 7.86 -21.09 24.05
CA SER A 79 7.74 -22.32 23.26
C SER A 79 8.10 -22.11 21.78
N GLN A 80 9.19 -22.72 21.33
CA GLN A 80 9.65 -22.63 19.93
C GLN A 80 8.65 -23.16 18.90
N SER A 81 7.84 -24.15 19.26
CA SER A 81 6.86 -24.77 18.36
C SER A 81 5.76 -23.82 17.87
N LYS A 82 5.56 -22.69 18.56
CA LYS A 82 4.53 -21.72 18.21
C LYS A 82 5.04 -20.59 17.32
N ASN A 83 6.36 -20.52 17.03
CA ASN A 83 7.00 -19.45 16.26
C ASN A 83 6.49 -18.05 16.65
N VAL A 84 6.26 -17.80 17.94
CA VAL A 84 5.74 -16.51 18.42
C VAL A 84 6.87 -15.51 18.36
N ILE A 85 6.84 -14.65 17.34
CA ILE A 85 7.71 -13.48 17.24
C ILE A 85 7.04 -12.37 18.05
N SER A 86 7.75 -11.83 19.03
CA SER A 86 7.24 -10.73 19.86
C SER A 86 7.26 -9.42 19.08
N LEU A 87 6.27 -8.56 19.32
CA LEU A 87 6.20 -7.27 18.65
C LEU A 87 7.37 -6.39 19.07
N GLY A 88 8.12 -5.88 18.08
CA GLY A 88 9.32 -5.07 18.29
C GLY A 88 10.55 -5.90 18.67
N HIS A 89 10.59 -7.20 18.34
CA HIS A 89 11.76 -8.04 18.57
C HIS A 89 13.05 -7.53 17.89
N ASN A 90 12.89 -6.85 16.76
CA ASN A 90 13.95 -6.23 15.99
C ASN A 90 14.34 -4.82 16.49
N CYS A 91 13.58 -4.26 17.43
CA CYS A 91 13.87 -2.96 18.03
C CYS A 91 14.83 -3.11 19.22
N LYS A 92 15.83 -2.23 19.31
CA LYS A 92 16.78 -2.18 20.43
C LYS A 92 16.23 -1.37 21.59
N SER A 93 15.55 -0.25 21.30
CA SER A 93 15.04 0.65 22.32
C SER A 93 13.78 0.10 23.01
N LYS A 94 13.76 0.15 24.34
CA LYS A 94 12.56 -0.14 25.14
C LYS A 94 11.43 0.85 24.82
N LEU A 95 11.78 2.11 24.56
CA LEU A 95 10.81 3.14 24.20
C LEU A 95 10.20 2.85 22.82
N ALA A 96 11.00 2.47 21.83
CA ALA A 96 10.49 2.06 20.51
C ALA A 96 9.52 0.87 20.61
N LYS A 97 9.89 -0.18 21.36
CA LYS A 97 8.99 -1.32 21.63
C LYS A 97 7.67 -0.90 22.28
N ALA A 98 7.72 -0.02 23.26
CA ALA A 98 6.53 0.50 23.94
C ALA A 98 5.64 1.34 23.00
N LEU A 99 6.24 2.16 22.15
CA LEU A 99 5.54 2.96 21.14
C LEU A 99 4.88 2.06 20.08
N LEU A 100 5.54 1.01 19.61
CA LEU A 100 4.95 0.05 18.66
C LEU A 100 3.71 -0.65 19.23
N LYS A 101 3.78 -1.10 20.49
CA LYS A 101 2.64 -1.72 21.18
C LYS A 101 1.46 -0.75 21.24
N LYS A 102 1.68 0.48 21.71
CA LYS A 102 0.65 1.53 21.77
C LYS A 102 0.12 1.93 20.40
N SER A 103 0.99 2.01 19.39
CA SER A 103 0.63 2.37 18.03
C SER A 103 -0.34 1.35 17.44
N ARG A 104 -0.03 0.06 17.58
CA ARG A 104 -0.91 -1.03 17.14
C ARG A 104 -2.27 -0.97 17.83
N ASP A 105 -2.27 -0.82 19.16
CA ASP A 105 -3.52 -0.78 19.94
C ASP A 105 -4.38 0.44 19.57
N ASN A 106 -3.77 1.60 19.33
CA ASN A 106 -4.47 2.79 18.84
C ASN A 106 -5.04 2.61 17.43
N MET A 107 -4.34 1.92 16.54
CA MET A 107 -4.87 1.65 15.20
C MET A 107 -6.05 0.67 15.26
N ILE A 108 -5.96 -0.39 16.08
CA ILE A 108 -7.08 -1.32 16.30
C ILE A 108 -8.29 -0.56 16.87
N LEU A 109 -8.06 0.30 17.87
CA LEU A 109 -9.11 1.12 18.45
C LEU A 109 -9.75 2.06 17.41
N ALA A 110 -8.95 2.66 16.51
CA ALA A 110 -9.48 3.47 15.41
C ALA A 110 -10.47 2.64 14.55
N LEU A 111 -10.09 1.42 14.15
CA LEU A 111 -10.94 0.51 13.37
C LEU A 111 -12.21 0.11 14.12
N GLU A 112 -12.10 -0.20 15.41
CA GLU A 112 -13.25 -0.56 16.24
C GLU A 112 -14.25 0.59 16.39
N LEU A 113 -13.74 1.80 16.63
CA LEU A 113 -14.58 3.00 16.77
C LEU A 113 -15.26 3.38 15.46
N TYR A 114 -14.56 3.28 14.33
CA TYR A 114 -15.15 3.56 13.03
C TYR A 114 -16.25 2.56 12.65
N ASN A 115 -16.03 1.27 12.92
CA ASN A 115 -16.98 0.21 12.58
C ASN A 115 -18.16 0.10 13.56
N ARG A 116 -18.22 0.93 14.61
CA ARG A 116 -19.34 0.97 15.55
C ARG A 116 -20.50 1.80 14.96
N PRO A 117 -21.61 1.20 14.49
CA PRO A 117 -22.63 1.92 13.74
C PRO A 117 -23.38 2.96 14.58
N SER A 118 -23.50 2.72 15.89
CA SER A 118 -24.23 3.59 16.82
C SER A 118 -23.45 4.82 17.30
N LEU A 119 -22.20 5.00 16.84
CA LEU A 119 -21.36 6.11 17.27
C LEU A 119 -21.44 7.27 16.27
N GLU A 120 -22.05 8.38 16.67
CA GLU A 120 -22.25 9.56 15.81
C GLU A 120 -20.92 10.21 15.42
N ASN A 121 -20.00 10.36 16.37
CA ASN A 121 -18.67 10.96 16.18
C ASN A 121 -17.58 9.95 15.78
N LYS A 122 -17.97 8.84 15.13
CA LYS A 122 -17.05 7.75 14.76
C LYS A 122 -15.89 8.20 13.86
N MET A 123 -16.12 9.19 12.99
CA MET A 123 -15.06 9.73 12.13
C MET A 123 -14.05 10.56 12.91
N ASP A 124 -14.49 11.39 13.84
CA ASP A 124 -13.62 12.16 14.74
C ASP A 124 -12.76 11.21 15.59
N ALA A 125 -13.41 10.22 16.17
CA ALA A 125 -12.76 9.20 16.98
C ALA A 125 -11.71 8.43 16.17
N PHE A 126 -12.05 8.07 14.92
CA PHE A 126 -11.13 7.43 14.00
C PHE A 126 -9.90 8.32 13.71
N VAL A 127 -10.08 9.57 13.26
CA VAL A 127 -8.92 10.42 12.87
C VAL A 127 -7.99 10.72 14.04
N MET A 128 -8.53 10.85 15.26
CA MET A 128 -7.73 11.04 16.47
C MET A 128 -6.85 9.81 16.77
N CYS A 129 -7.44 8.62 16.79
CA CYS A 129 -6.72 7.37 17.05
C CYS A 129 -5.75 7.02 15.91
N PHE A 130 -6.16 7.24 14.66
CA PHE A 130 -5.35 7.02 13.46
C PHE A 130 -4.11 7.91 13.42
N CYS A 131 -4.25 9.22 13.65
CA CYS A 131 -3.09 10.11 13.66
C CYS A 131 -2.14 9.77 14.80
N THR A 132 -2.68 9.39 15.97
CA THR A 132 -1.88 8.98 17.12
C THR A 132 -1.12 7.69 16.87
N SER A 133 -1.74 6.70 16.22
CA SER A 133 -1.09 5.44 15.88
C SER A 133 0.07 5.64 14.90
N TRP A 134 -0.14 6.42 13.83
CA TRP A 134 0.91 6.80 12.89
C TRP A 134 2.04 7.55 13.58
N GLU A 135 1.75 8.54 14.42
CA GLU A 135 2.78 9.33 15.09
C GLU A 135 3.67 8.44 15.99
N GLN A 136 3.06 7.53 16.76
CA GLN A 136 3.79 6.60 17.62
C GLN A 136 4.62 5.60 16.81
N PHE A 137 4.09 5.11 15.69
CA PHE A 137 4.79 4.18 14.79
C PHE A 137 6.02 4.85 14.16
N LEU A 138 5.85 6.03 13.59
CA LEU A 138 6.95 6.77 12.93
C LEU A 138 8.02 7.18 13.94
N LYS A 139 7.64 7.58 15.17
CA LYS A 139 8.60 7.81 16.26
C LYS A 139 9.39 6.55 16.58
N ALA A 140 8.77 5.38 16.62
CA ALA A 140 9.50 4.13 16.84
C ALA A 140 10.52 3.85 15.71
N LYS A 141 10.14 4.06 14.44
CA LYS A 141 11.08 3.96 13.30
C LYS A 141 12.26 4.93 13.44
N ILE A 142 11.98 6.19 13.77
CA ILE A 142 13.00 7.24 13.94
C ILE A 142 13.94 6.93 15.10
N ILE A 143 13.44 6.37 16.21
CA ILE A 143 14.29 5.94 17.34
C ILE A 143 15.26 4.85 16.91
N GLU A 144 14.81 3.87 16.13
CA GLU A 144 15.68 2.76 15.70
C GLU A 144 16.68 3.18 14.61
N MET A 145 16.36 4.20 13.82
CA MET A 145 17.26 4.77 12.81
C MET A 145 18.29 5.75 13.40
N ASP A 146 17.83 6.73 14.17
CA ASP A 146 18.60 7.91 14.58
C ASP A 146 18.88 7.96 16.10
N GLY A 147 18.37 6.99 16.87
CA GLY A 147 18.50 6.91 18.34
C GLY A 147 17.42 7.68 19.11
N GLU A 148 17.26 7.39 20.41
CA GLU A 148 16.14 7.91 21.23
C GLU A 148 16.04 9.44 21.33
N LYS A 149 17.15 10.16 21.17
CA LYS A 149 17.17 11.63 21.29
C LYS A 149 16.51 12.33 20.10
N SER A 150 16.40 11.67 18.95
CA SER A 150 15.97 12.25 17.68
C SER A 150 14.48 12.63 17.63
N ILE A 151 13.67 12.07 18.54
CA ILE A 151 12.23 12.35 18.67
C ILE A 151 11.90 13.51 19.61
N PHE A 152 12.88 14.04 20.36
CA PHE A 152 12.68 15.14 21.29
C PHE A 152 13.09 16.48 20.67
N LYS A 153 12.26 17.50 20.82
CA LYS A 153 12.60 18.87 20.49
C LYS A 153 13.51 19.46 21.58
N ASN A 154 14.31 20.46 21.21
CA ASN A 154 15.18 21.17 22.14
C ASN A 154 14.41 22.02 23.18
N VAL A 155 13.11 22.22 22.96
CA VAL A 155 12.23 23.01 23.82
C VAL A 155 11.62 22.11 24.90
N LYS A 156 11.68 22.58 26.15
CA LYS A 156 10.95 21.98 27.28
C LYS A 156 9.73 22.82 27.59
N ARG A 157 8.56 22.20 27.69
CA ARG A 157 7.31 22.84 28.14
C ARG A 157 6.81 22.13 29.38
N LYS A 158 6.48 22.89 30.44
CA LYS A 158 6.03 22.35 31.74
C LYS A 158 6.96 21.29 32.34
N GLY A 159 8.28 21.43 32.15
CA GLY A 159 9.29 20.49 32.66
C GLY A 159 9.45 19.20 31.85
N LEU A 160 8.62 18.96 30.84
CA LEU A 160 8.68 17.80 29.94
C LEU A 160 9.37 18.17 28.62
N LYS A 161 10.16 17.24 28.07
CA LYS A 161 10.71 17.39 26.71
C LYS A 161 9.59 17.22 25.71
N GLU A 162 9.36 18.24 24.88
CA GLU A 162 8.38 18.15 23.80
C GLU A 162 8.88 17.15 22.74
N THR A 163 7.98 16.38 22.13
CA THR A 163 8.35 15.45 21.07
C THR A 163 7.97 16.01 19.70
N ILE A 164 8.60 15.50 18.65
CA ILE A 164 8.25 15.82 17.26
C ILE A 164 6.79 15.46 16.97
N SER A 165 6.11 16.25 16.14
CA SER A 165 4.71 16.00 15.76
C SER A 165 4.61 14.96 14.64
N LEU A 166 3.40 14.48 14.35
CA LEU A 166 3.14 13.62 13.18
C LEU A 166 3.72 14.20 11.87
N ARG A 167 3.50 15.49 11.59
CA ARG A 167 4.02 16.16 10.39
C ARG A 167 5.55 16.13 10.35
N ASP A 168 6.18 16.49 11.46
CA ASP A 168 7.64 16.43 11.60
C ASP A 168 8.18 14.99 11.40
N CYS A 169 7.43 13.97 11.80
CA CYS A 169 7.80 12.57 11.59
C CYS A 169 7.69 12.16 10.11
N LEU A 170 6.61 12.58 9.45
CA LEU A 170 6.37 12.32 8.03
C LEU A 170 7.45 12.97 7.16
N ASP A 171 7.83 14.22 7.47
CA ASP A 171 8.91 14.94 6.80
C ASP A 171 10.26 14.22 6.85
N LYS A 172 10.55 13.56 7.97
CA LYS A 172 11.81 12.84 8.17
C LYS A 172 11.85 11.51 7.42
N ILE A 173 10.70 10.82 7.29
CA ILE A 173 10.64 9.45 6.78
C ILE A 173 10.29 9.40 5.30
N TYR A 174 9.42 10.30 4.82
CA TYR A 174 8.87 10.24 3.47
C TYR A 174 9.19 11.51 2.67
N PRO A 175 9.56 11.36 1.38
CA PRO A 175 9.68 12.50 0.48
C PRO A 175 8.31 13.18 0.28
N PRO A 176 8.28 14.48 -0.07
CA PRO A 176 7.03 15.23 -0.23
C PRO A 176 6.11 14.65 -1.32
N GLU A 177 6.66 13.93 -2.30
CA GLU A 177 5.88 13.32 -3.38
C GLU A 177 5.21 11.99 -3.02
N SER A 178 5.48 11.43 -1.84
CA SER A 178 4.92 10.14 -1.43
C SER A 178 3.40 10.22 -1.26
N ASN A 179 2.67 9.32 -1.92
CA ASN A 179 1.21 9.21 -1.80
C ASN A 179 0.77 8.78 -0.39
N ILE A 180 1.55 7.90 0.27
CA ILE A 180 1.37 7.55 1.68
C ILE A 180 1.43 8.80 2.57
N ARG A 181 2.43 9.66 2.35
CA ARG A 181 2.58 10.91 3.10
C ARG A 181 1.39 11.83 2.87
N LYS A 182 1.03 12.08 1.60
CA LYS A 182 -0.12 12.92 1.24
C LYS A 182 -1.42 12.41 1.87
N ASN A 183 -1.64 11.10 1.89
CA ASN A 183 -2.78 10.47 2.54
C ASN A 183 -2.82 10.75 4.06
N VAL A 184 -1.72 10.52 4.78
CA VAL A 184 -1.67 10.74 6.23
C VAL A 184 -1.77 12.22 6.59
N GLU A 185 -1.17 13.11 5.79
CA GLU A 185 -1.30 14.56 5.95
C GLU A 185 -2.75 15.05 5.76
N GLU A 186 -3.45 14.51 4.76
CA GLU A 186 -4.86 14.80 4.51
C GLU A 186 -5.75 14.34 5.69
N ILE A 187 -5.51 13.16 6.25
CA ILE A 187 -6.23 12.69 7.44
C ILE A 187 -5.90 13.57 8.67
N ALA A 188 -4.65 14.00 8.81
CA ALA A 188 -4.24 14.92 9.86
C ALA A 188 -4.85 16.32 9.72
N PHE A 189 -5.14 16.76 8.49
CA PHE A 189 -5.89 17.99 8.24
C PHE A 189 -7.31 17.89 8.80
N TYR A 190 -8.01 16.76 8.63
CA TYR A 190 -9.34 16.59 9.22
C TYR A 190 -9.32 16.60 10.75
N ARG A 191 -8.29 16.03 11.36
CA ARG A 191 -8.09 16.07 12.82
C ARG A 191 -7.89 17.50 13.35
N ASP A 192 -7.16 18.34 12.63
CA ASP A 192 -6.77 19.66 13.13
C ASP A 192 -7.76 20.77 12.78
N CYS A 193 -8.30 20.74 11.56
CA CYS A 193 -8.95 21.91 10.96
C CYS A 193 -10.42 21.66 10.61
N ALA A 194 -10.82 20.42 10.35
CA ALA A 194 -12.14 20.10 9.81
C ALA A 194 -12.92 19.08 10.66
N VAL A 195 -12.61 18.95 11.95
CA VAL A 195 -13.35 18.08 12.89
C VAL A 195 -14.84 18.44 12.90
N HIS A 196 -15.17 19.72 12.93
CA HIS A 196 -16.54 20.21 12.87
C HIS A 196 -17.24 19.99 11.52
N LEU A 197 -16.50 19.55 10.49
CA LEU A 197 -17.01 19.25 9.15
C LEU A 197 -17.08 17.74 8.87
N LEU A 198 -16.54 16.89 9.75
CA LEU A 198 -16.63 15.42 9.67
C LEU A 198 -18.05 14.92 10.00
N MET A 199 -19.00 15.29 9.15
CA MET A 199 -20.41 14.92 9.28
C MET A 199 -20.73 13.62 8.52
N PRO A 200 -21.73 12.82 8.94
CA PRO A 200 -22.07 11.53 8.34
C PRO A 200 -22.20 11.54 6.81
N GLU A 201 -22.61 12.67 6.25
CA GLU A 201 -22.86 12.85 4.82
C GLU A 201 -21.61 12.81 3.95
N ILE A 202 -20.44 13.11 4.53
CA ILE A 202 -19.15 13.02 3.84
C ILE A 202 -18.43 11.71 4.11
N GLN A 203 -18.99 10.85 4.96
CA GLN A 203 -18.42 9.55 5.33
C GLN A 203 -18.10 8.71 4.09
N GLY A 204 -19.02 8.64 3.11
CA GLY A 204 -18.80 7.86 1.89
C GLY A 204 -17.53 8.27 1.14
N VAL A 205 -17.25 9.57 1.04
CA VAL A 205 -16.05 10.08 0.34
C VAL A 205 -14.80 9.86 1.20
N VAL A 206 -14.82 10.32 2.44
CA VAL A 206 -13.66 10.31 3.33
C VAL A 206 -13.22 8.89 3.71
N SER A 207 -14.17 7.94 3.80
CA SER A 207 -13.87 6.53 4.06
C SER A 207 -12.84 5.95 3.08
N ARG A 208 -12.78 6.45 1.84
CA ARG A 208 -11.82 6.01 0.81
C ARG A 208 -10.39 6.41 1.15
N ILE A 209 -10.20 7.61 1.70
CA ILE A 209 -8.90 8.10 2.18
C ILE A 209 -8.50 7.34 3.44
N PHE A 210 -9.44 7.17 4.37
CA PHE A 210 -9.22 6.43 5.61
C PHE A 210 -8.81 4.98 5.34
N GLN A 211 -9.49 4.32 4.41
CA GLN A 211 -9.22 2.93 4.06
C GLN A 211 -7.81 2.78 3.47
N SER A 212 -7.43 3.68 2.56
CA SER A 212 -6.07 3.72 2.02
C SER A 212 -5.03 3.93 3.14
N GLY A 213 -5.28 4.86 4.05
CA GLY A 213 -4.41 5.11 5.21
C GLY A 213 -4.23 3.90 6.12
N VAL A 214 -5.30 3.11 6.35
CA VAL A 214 -5.25 1.87 7.13
C VAL A 214 -4.43 0.80 6.40
N LEU A 215 -4.60 0.66 5.08
CA LEU A 215 -3.83 -0.29 4.27
C LEU A 215 -2.35 0.09 4.24
N ASN A 216 -2.05 1.38 4.09
CA ASN A 216 -0.69 1.91 4.14
C ASN A 216 -0.04 1.66 5.50
N PHE A 217 -0.76 1.94 6.59
CA PHE A 217 -0.26 1.68 7.94
C PHE A 217 0.04 0.21 8.14
N THR A 218 -0.90 -0.66 7.76
CA THR A 218 -0.75 -2.11 7.92
C THR A 218 0.49 -2.60 7.17
N SER A 219 0.62 -2.19 5.90
CA SER A 219 1.77 -2.55 5.07
C SER A 219 3.09 -2.09 5.68
N GLN A 220 3.18 -0.83 6.09
CA GLN A 220 4.39 -0.26 6.68
C GLN A 220 4.72 -0.87 8.05
N PHE A 221 3.70 -1.14 8.86
CA PHE A 221 3.85 -1.73 10.18
C PHE A 221 4.34 -3.18 10.09
N GLU A 222 3.76 -3.99 9.19
CA GLU A 222 4.18 -5.37 8.98
C GLU A 222 5.59 -5.44 8.38
N GLU A 223 5.91 -4.56 7.42
CA GLU A 223 7.25 -4.44 6.85
C GLU A 223 8.29 -4.09 7.93
N PHE A 224 7.98 -3.14 8.81
CA PHE A 224 8.91 -2.71 9.84
C PHE A 224 9.04 -3.71 11.00
N THR A 225 7.95 -4.38 11.40
CA THR A 225 7.94 -5.22 12.61
C THR A 225 8.14 -6.71 12.32
N GLU A 226 8.02 -7.11 11.05
CA GLU A 226 8.02 -8.50 10.57
C GLU A 226 6.94 -9.37 11.24
N VAL A 227 5.93 -8.73 11.83
CA VAL A 227 4.83 -9.36 12.54
C VAL A 227 3.54 -8.88 11.91
N SER A 228 2.61 -9.82 11.64
CA SER A 228 1.31 -9.44 11.10
C SER A 228 0.56 -8.50 12.05
N PHE A 229 -0.02 -7.45 11.48
CA PHE A 229 -0.69 -6.38 12.21
C PHE A 229 -1.96 -6.88 12.90
N LEU A 230 -2.80 -7.65 12.20
CA LEU A 230 -4.04 -8.21 12.74
C LEU A 230 -3.95 -9.73 12.89
N LYS A 231 -4.53 -10.22 14.00
CA LYS A 231 -4.86 -11.64 14.14
C LYS A 231 -6.12 -11.94 13.32
N ASN A 232 -6.28 -13.18 12.87
CA ASN A 232 -7.38 -13.61 11.96
C ASN A 232 -8.79 -13.14 12.36
N SER A 233 -9.06 -12.89 13.65
CA SER A 233 -10.35 -12.39 14.15
C SER A 233 -10.69 -10.94 13.75
N HIS A 234 -9.70 -10.13 13.37
CA HIS A 234 -9.89 -8.68 13.14
C HIS A 234 -9.85 -8.28 11.66
N ILE A 235 -9.61 -9.22 10.74
CA ILE A 235 -9.48 -8.95 9.29
C ILE A 235 -10.74 -8.27 8.73
N GLY A 236 -11.93 -8.66 9.21
CA GLY A 236 -13.20 -8.05 8.79
C GLY A 236 -13.35 -6.57 9.16
N MET A 237 -12.57 -6.06 10.12
CA MET A 237 -12.61 -4.65 10.54
C MET A 237 -11.70 -3.74 9.70
N ILE A 238 -10.88 -4.31 8.80
CA ILE A 238 -10.06 -3.51 7.88
C ILE A 238 -10.96 -2.75 6.92
N SER A 239 -12.08 -3.34 6.49
CA SER A 239 -13.00 -2.72 5.54
C SER A 239 -13.89 -1.70 6.25
N LEU A 240 -13.67 -0.41 5.95
CA LEU A 240 -14.43 0.71 6.44
C LEU A 240 -15.72 0.82 5.61
N VAL A 241 -16.84 0.39 6.20
CA VAL A 241 -18.15 0.50 5.55
C VAL A 241 -18.72 1.90 5.75
N GLY A 242 -19.09 2.57 4.65
CA GLY A 242 -19.74 3.88 4.66
C GLY A 242 -21.01 3.87 3.81
N GLU A 243 -22.02 4.63 4.23
CA GLU A 243 -23.16 4.91 3.37
C GLU A 243 -22.77 5.97 2.34
N PHE A 244 -22.98 5.67 1.06
CA PHE A 244 -22.68 6.58 -0.06
C PHE A 244 -23.85 7.49 -0.43
N LYS A 245 -24.84 7.63 0.47
CA LYS A 245 -26.02 8.46 0.23
C LYS A 245 -25.81 9.83 0.85
N SER A 246 -25.32 10.77 0.07
CA SER A 246 -25.33 12.17 0.47
C SER A 246 -26.77 12.72 0.34
N PRO A 247 -27.34 13.32 1.40
CA PRO A 247 -28.65 13.94 1.32
C PRO A 247 -28.63 15.15 0.36
N PRO A 248 -29.77 15.50 -0.26
CA PRO A 248 -29.88 16.70 -1.09
C PRO A 248 -29.42 17.96 -0.35
N ALA A 249 -28.74 18.89 -1.06
CA ALA A 249 -28.19 20.12 -0.49
C ALA A 249 -29.23 20.96 0.28
N ALA A 250 -30.50 20.94 -0.15
CA ALA A 250 -31.59 21.62 0.56
C ALA A 250 -31.84 21.05 1.97
N ILE A 251 -31.72 19.72 2.14
CA ILE A 251 -31.86 19.06 3.44
C ILE A 251 -30.64 19.37 4.30
N MET A 252 -29.43 19.35 3.74
CA MET A 252 -28.21 19.75 4.46
C MET A 252 -28.30 21.17 5.00
N LYS A 253 -28.73 22.14 4.18
CA LYS A 253 -28.92 23.54 4.62
C LYS A 253 -29.97 23.66 5.72
N SER A 254 -31.03 22.85 5.68
CA SER A 254 -32.04 22.82 6.74
C SER A 254 -31.51 22.24 8.06
N THR A 255 -30.58 21.27 8.00
CA THR A 255 -30.05 20.59 9.19
C THR A 255 -28.87 21.34 9.81
N TYR A 256 -27.96 21.85 8.99
CA TYR A 256 -26.66 22.39 9.44
C TYR A 256 -26.49 23.91 9.20
N GLY A 257 -27.47 24.57 8.58
CA GLY A 257 -27.41 26.00 8.29
C GLY A 257 -26.25 26.35 7.36
N ASP A 258 -25.50 27.40 7.70
CA ASP A 258 -24.40 27.94 6.89
C ASP A 258 -23.23 26.95 6.71
N ILE A 259 -23.04 26.03 7.67
CA ILE A 259 -21.97 25.00 7.62
C ILE A 259 -22.21 24.02 6.47
N ALA A 260 -23.44 23.88 5.97
CA ALA A 260 -23.75 23.02 4.84
C ALA A 260 -22.97 23.39 3.58
N ASP A 261 -22.72 24.69 3.34
CA ASP A 261 -21.94 25.14 2.19
C ASP A 261 -20.45 24.77 2.34
N ASP A 262 -19.91 24.84 3.55
CA ASP A 262 -18.53 24.40 3.85
C ASP A 262 -18.37 22.88 3.70
N ILE A 263 -19.37 22.09 4.12
CA ILE A 263 -19.38 20.63 3.94
C ILE A 263 -19.39 20.27 2.44
N LEU A 264 -20.20 20.97 1.65
CA LEU A 264 -20.28 20.77 0.20
C LEU A 264 -18.97 21.18 -0.49
N ALA A 265 -18.38 22.31 -0.09
CA ALA A 265 -17.09 22.78 -0.62
C ALA A 265 -15.96 21.79 -0.29
N LEU A 266 -15.92 21.30 0.95
CA LEU A 266 -14.98 20.25 1.36
C LEU A 266 -15.18 19.01 0.48
N THR A 267 -16.40 18.50 0.38
CA THR A 267 -16.73 17.34 -0.46
C THR A 267 -16.26 17.51 -1.91
N GLY A 268 -16.51 18.67 -2.53
CA GLY A 268 -16.07 18.99 -3.88
C GLY A 268 -14.54 19.02 -4.02
N SER A 269 -13.84 19.60 -3.04
CA SER A 269 -12.37 19.59 -3.01
C SER A 269 -11.82 18.16 -2.94
N LEU A 270 -12.46 17.27 -2.16
CA LEU A 270 -12.06 15.88 -2.02
C LEU A 270 -12.21 15.09 -3.31
N TYR A 271 -13.33 15.27 -4.02
CA TYR A 271 -13.51 14.66 -5.32
C TYR A 271 -12.41 15.10 -6.29
N ASN A 272 -12.09 16.39 -6.36
CA ASN A 272 -11.01 16.90 -7.20
C ASN A 272 -9.64 16.33 -6.80
N THR A 273 -9.33 16.27 -5.50
CA THR A 273 -8.05 15.72 -5.02
C THR A 273 -7.92 14.23 -5.35
N MET A 274 -9.00 13.46 -5.26
CA MET A 274 -9.05 12.05 -5.64
C MET A 274 -8.93 11.83 -7.14
N GLU A 275 -9.57 12.66 -7.96
CA GLU A 275 -9.46 12.57 -9.42
C GLU A 275 -8.04 12.91 -9.91
N ASN A 276 -7.38 13.85 -9.24
CA ASN A 276 -6.00 14.23 -9.54
C ASN A 276 -4.98 13.20 -9.02
N ASN A 277 -5.30 12.48 -7.94
CA ASN A 277 -4.46 11.43 -7.35
C ASN A 277 -5.14 10.07 -7.50
N ASP A 278 -5.16 9.55 -8.73
CA ASP A 278 -5.68 8.21 -9.07
C ASP A 278 -4.70 7.09 -8.61
N ASP A 279 -4.39 7.06 -7.31
CA ASP A 279 -3.52 6.08 -6.68
C ASP A 279 -4.18 5.47 -5.43
N ILE A 280 -4.12 4.14 -5.34
CA ILE A 280 -4.67 3.35 -4.23
C ILE A 280 -3.96 3.71 -2.91
N GLU A 281 -2.69 4.14 -2.96
CA GLU A 281 -1.94 4.63 -1.81
C GLU A 281 -2.45 5.99 -1.29
N PHE A 282 -3.20 6.75 -2.10
CA PHE A 282 -3.81 7.99 -1.67
C PHE A 282 -5.29 7.81 -1.28
N ALA A 283 -6.08 7.15 -2.12
CA ALA A 283 -7.49 6.87 -1.86
C ALA A 283 -7.96 5.64 -2.65
N ILE A 284 -8.89 4.87 -2.09
CA ILE A 284 -9.49 3.76 -2.84
C ILE A 284 -10.39 4.29 -3.98
N PRO A 285 -10.18 3.86 -5.24
CA PRO A 285 -11.03 4.28 -6.35
C PRO A 285 -12.46 3.74 -6.20
N LEU A 286 -13.45 4.55 -6.57
CA LEU A 286 -14.86 4.14 -6.57
C LEU A 286 -15.16 3.39 -7.88
N ASN A 287 -14.77 2.11 -7.95
CA ASN A 287 -15.10 1.28 -9.11
C ASN A 287 -16.48 0.63 -8.93
N VAL A 288 -17.56 1.41 -9.03
CA VAL A 288 -18.90 0.82 -9.21
C VAL A 288 -19.03 0.38 -10.67
N ARG A 289 -18.44 -0.76 -11.00
CA ARG A 289 -18.82 -1.50 -12.19
C ARG A 289 -19.84 -2.54 -11.75
N LEU A 290 -21.12 -2.26 -11.98
CA LEU A 290 -22.15 -3.29 -12.06
C LEU A 290 -21.82 -4.15 -13.30
N VAL A 291 -20.90 -5.09 -13.14
CA VAL A 291 -20.67 -6.12 -14.15
C VAL A 291 -21.80 -7.13 -13.97
N TYR A 292 -22.86 -6.97 -14.76
CA TYR A 292 -23.80 -8.06 -15.01
C TYR A 292 -23.03 -9.16 -15.76
N VAL A 293 -22.36 -10.04 -15.04
CA VAL A 293 -21.94 -11.33 -15.59
C VAL A 293 -23.19 -12.21 -15.58
N LYS A 294 -23.91 -12.22 -16.71
CA LYS A 294 -24.88 -13.27 -16.97
C LYS A 294 -24.09 -14.54 -17.24
N ASP A 295 -23.96 -15.36 -16.19
CA ASP A 295 -23.15 -16.56 -16.26
C ASP A 295 -23.87 -17.65 -17.06
N ASN A 296 -23.10 -18.35 -17.88
CA ASN A 296 -23.56 -19.56 -18.53
C ASN A 296 -23.40 -20.71 -17.53
N ARG A 297 -24.53 -21.11 -16.94
CA ARG A 297 -24.79 -22.36 -16.22
C ARG A 297 -24.04 -22.50 -14.88
N ASP A 298 -24.83 -22.69 -13.83
CA ASP A 298 -24.42 -22.83 -12.43
C ASP A 298 -24.00 -21.54 -11.74
N GLY A 299 -24.99 -20.66 -11.59
CA GLY A 299 -24.90 -19.45 -10.80
C GLY A 299 -24.46 -19.72 -9.36
N ASN A 300 -23.28 -19.22 -9.05
CA ASN A 300 -22.91 -18.66 -7.75
C ASN A 300 -21.87 -17.56 -8.00
N ALA A 301 -22.34 -16.35 -8.28
CA ALA A 301 -21.48 -15.16 -8.23
C ALA A 301 -21.28 -14.79 -6.75
N VAL A 302 -20.24 -15.36 -6.15
CA VAL A 302 -19.73 -14.95 -4.85
C VAL A 302 -18.24 -14.69 -5.03
N ILE A 303 -17.86 -13.42 -5.19
CA ILE A 303 -16.46 -13.02 -5.01
C ILE A 303 -16.21 -12.98 -3.50
N LEU A 304 -15.98 -14.16 -2.93
CA LEU A 304 -15.22 -14.30 -1.70
C LEU A 304 -13.78 -14.52 -2.14
N THR A 305 -12.95 -13.48 -2.06
CA THR A 305 -11.49 -13.66 -2.10
C THR A 305 -11.13 -14.77 -1.11
N LYS A 306 -10.44 -15.81 -1.59
CA LYS A 306 -9.94 -16.90 -0.75
C LYS A 306 -9.15 -16.30 0.42
N ALA A 307 -9.52 -16.71 1.63
CA ALA A 307 -8.97 -16.21 2.89
C ALA A 307 -7.45 -16.46 3.09
N ASP A 308 -6.80 -17.20 2.17
CA ASP A 308 -5.42 -17.65 2.31
C ASP A 308 -4.36 -16.64 1.80
N GLU A 309 -4.74 -15.59 1.07
CA GLU A 309 -3.78 -14.59 0.51
C GLU A 309 -3.73 -13.24 1.26
N GLY A 310 -4.52 -13.08 2.33
CA GLY A 310 -4.49 -11.89 3.18
C GLY A 310 -4.64 -10.55 2.43
N ILE A 311 -3.97 -9.51 2.93
CA ILE A 311 -4.06 -8.11 2.44
C ILE A 311 -3.38 -7.93 1.07
N GLU A 312 -2.35 -8.73 0.78
CA GLU A 312 -1.70 -8.83 -0.53
C GLU A 312 -2.68 -9.28 -1.62
N GLY A 313 -3.51 -10.28 -1.33
CA GLY A 313 -4.58 -10.73 -2.22
C GLY A 313 -5.65 -9.65 -2.46
N LEU A 314 -5.96 -8.86 -1.43
CA LEU A 314 -6.88 -7.72 -1.51
C LEU A 314 -6.31 -6.58 -2.36
N LYS A 315 -5.02 -6.23 -2.18
CA LYS A 315 -4.32 -5.27 -3.05
C LYS A 315 -4.31 -5.74 -4.50
N LYS A 316 -3.93 -7.00 -4.75
CA LYS A 316 -3.94 -7.59 -6.11
C LYS A 316 -5.33 -7.58 -6.74
N ALA A 317 -6.38 -7.91 -5.98
CA ALA A 317 -7.77 -7.84 -6.45
C ALA A 317 -8.18 -6.40 -6.81
N LEU A 318 -7.82 -5.40 -5.98
CA LEU A 318 -8.04 -3.98 -6.27
C LEU A 318 -7.28 -3.51 -7.52
N PHE A 319 -6.06 -3.99 -7.76
CA PHE A 319 -5.32 -3.73 -9.00
C PHE A 319 -5.98 -4.33 -10.24
N ILE A 320 -6.57 -5.53 -10.12
CA ILE A 320 -7.34 -6.17 -11.20
C ILE A 320 -8.62 -5.39 -11.48
N GLU A 321 -9.24 -4.82 -10.45
CA GLU A 321 -10.46 -4.01 -10.58
C GLU A 321 -10.22 -2.59 -11.05
N LYS A 322 -9.03 -1.98 -10.85
CA LYS A 322 -8.70 -0.65 -11.36
C LYS A 322 -8.86 -0.67 -12.88
N PRO A 323 -9.94 -0.10 -13.42
CA PRO A 323 -10.16 -0.16 -14.84
C PRO A 323 -9.19 0.80 -15.49
N VAL A 324 -8.25 0.25 -16.25
CA VAL A 324 -7.41 1.05 -17.12
C VAL A 324 -8.33 1.77 -18.09
N ASP A 325 -8.52 3.08 -17.89
CA ASP A 325 -9.35 3.89 -18.76
C ASP A 325 -8.76 3.83 -20.18
N ARG A 326 -9.48 3.17 -21.08
CA ARG A 326 -9.10 2.97 -22.47
C ARG A 326 -8.81 4.31 -23.13
N SER A 327 -9.59 5.34 -22.81
CA SER A 327 -9.47 6.67 -23.42
C SER A 327 -8.12 7.31 -23.12
N LYS A 328 -7.55 7.04 -21.94
CA LYS A 328 -6.25 7.59 -21.52
C LYS A 328 -5.07 6.73 -21.99
N THR A 329 -5.22 5.40 -22.00
CA THR A 329 -4.10 4.48 -22.29
C THR A 329 -3.97 4.09 -23.76
N HIS A 330 -5.08 3.88 -24.45
CA HIS A 330 -5.13 3.43 -25.85
C HIS A 330 -6.11 4.28 -26.67
N PRO A 331 -5.80 5.58 -26.87
CA PRO A 331 -6.72 6.52 -27.50
C PRO A 331 -6.86 6.35 -29.02
N LEU A 332 -5.90 5.70 -29.69
CA LEU A 332 -5.82 5.72 -31.16
C LEU A 332 -6.55 4.54 -31.77
N THR A 333 -7.40 4.80 -32.77
CA THR A 333 -7.88 3.75 -33.68
C THR A 333 -6.78 3.34 -34.66
N GLN A 334 -7.01 2.26 -35.44
CA GLN A 334 -6.07 1.86 -36.49
C GLN A 334 -5.78 3.00 -37.48
N THR A 335 -6.80 3.75 -37.88
CA THR A 335 -6.67 4.86 -38.82
C THR A 335 -5.86 5.99 -38.20
N ASP A 336 -6.21 6.40 -36.98
CA ASP A 336 -5.51 7.48 -36.26
C ASP A 336 -4.05 7.13 -36.00
N ALA A 337 -3.77 5.87 -35.62
CA ALA A 337 -2.39 5.42 -35.41
C ALA A 337 -1.55 5.54 -36.69
N ILE A 338 -2.11 5.17 -37.85
CA ILE A 338 -1.43 5.30 -39.15
C ILE A 338 -1.20 6.77 -39.51
N GLU A 339 -2.17 7.64 -39.28
CA GLU A 339 -2.04 9.08 -39.53
C GLU A 339 -0.96 9.71 -38.65
N VAL A 340 -0.99 9.42 -37.34
CA VAL A 340 0.02 9.92 -36.39
C VAL A 340 1.41 9.39 -36.73
N ILE A 341 1.54 8.12 -37.12
CA ILE A 341 2.83 7.54 -37.56
C ILE A 341 3.34 8.26 -38.82
N ASN A 342 2.51 8.41 -39.85
CA ASN A 342 2.92 9.10 -41.07
C ASN A 342 3.30 10.55 -40.79
N LYS A 343 2.51 11.29 -40.01
CA LYS A 343 2.82 12.67 -39.60
C LYS A 343 4.18 12.76 -38.90
N LYS A 344 4.42 11.93 -37.87
CA LYS A 344 5.69 11.92 -37.13
C LYS A 344 6.88 11.49 -37.99
N LEU A 345 6.70 10.62 -38.98
CA LEU A 345 7.76 10.20 -39.90
C LEU A 345 8.21 11.34 -40.83
N TYR A 346 7.27 12.11 -41.38
CA TYR A 346 7.58 13.28 -42.23
C TYR A 346 8.14 14.46 -41.43
N GLU A 347 7.76 14.62 -40.16
CA GLU A 347 8.29 15.67 -39.28
C GLU A 347 9.73 15.39 -38.82
N LYS A 348 10.13 14.12 -38.67
CA LYS A 348 11.42 13.74 -38.05
C LYS A 348 12.50 13.24 -39.02
N HIS A 349 12.17 12.89 -40.26
CA HIS A 349 13.11 12.22 -41.16
C HIS A 349 13.05 12.71 -42.61
N ASP A 350 14.24 12.79 -43.24
CA ASP A 350 14.38 13.17 -44.65
C ASP A 350 13.80 12.13 -45.62
N GLY A 351 13.24 12.63 -46.72
CA GLY A 351 12.61 11.82 -47.77
C GLY A 351 13.49 10.71 -48.36
N ALA A 352 14.81 10.88 -48.34
CA ALA A 352 15.77 9.87 -48.82
C ALA A 352 15.86 8.62 -47.92
N LYS A 353 15.67 8.78 -46.59
CA LYS A 353 15.64 7.66 -45.64
C LYS A 353 14.30 6.94 -45.69
N LEU A 354 13.21 7.71 -45.84
CA LEU A 354 11.86 7.18 -46.02
C LEU A 354 11.73 6.36 -47.31
N ALA A 355 12.39 6.77 -48.41
CA ALA A 355 12.41 6.02 -49.66
C ALA A 355 13.11 4.65 -49.57
N LYS A 356 14.03 4.47 -48.62
CA LYS A 356 14.72 3.19 -48.37
C LYS A 356 13.89 2.26 -47.48
N CYS A 357 13.27 2.78 -46.43
CA CYS A 357 12.58 1.97 -45.42
C CYS A 357 11.10 1.69 -45.75
N LEU A 358 10.46 2.52 -46.59
CA LEU A 358 9.04 2.42 -46.91
C LEU A 358 8.79 1.83 -48.31
N VAL A 359 7.71 1.05 -48.43
CA VAL A 359 7.42 0.25 -49.63
C VAL A 359 6.25 0.81 -50.44
N CYS A 360 5.35 1.58 -49.83
CA CYS A 360 4.12 2.04 -50.47
C CYS A 360 4.18 3.55 -50.74
N GLN A 361 3.65 3.98 -51.89
CA GLN A 361 3.51 5.40 -52.24
C GLN A 361 2.03 5.78 -52.35
N ASN A 362 1.70 7.02 -51.97
CA ASN A 362 0.37 7.59 -52.15
C ASN A 362 0.18 8.11 -53.60
N SER A 363 -1.04 8.50 -53.97
CA SER A 363 -1.37 9.06 -55.31
C SER A 363 -0.57 10.33 -55.68
N LYS A 364 0.10 10.96 -54.70
CA LYS A 364 1.01 12.10 -54.86
C LYS A 364 2.51 11.72 -54.95
N GLY A 365 2.83 10.43 -55.05
CA GLY A 365 4.21 9.92 -55.12
C GLY A 365 4.99 9.89 -53.79
N GLN A 366 4.33 10.20 -52.67
CA GLN A 366 4.96 10.25 -51.34
C GLN A 366 4.95 8.88 -50.64
N TYR A 367 6.05 8.49 -49.99
CA TYR A 367 6.18 7.20 -49.30
C TYR A 367 5.38 7.14 -48.00
N VAL A 368 4.33 6.34 -47.93
CA VAL A 368 3.40 6.29 -46.80
C VAL A 368 3.22 4.88 -46.26
N ILE A 369 2.94 4.80 -44.96
CA ILE A 369 2.50 3.58 -44.31
C ILE A 369 1.02 3.43 -44.56
N ASN A 370 0.63 2.36 -45.25
CA ASN A 370 -0.77 2.01 -45.47
C ASN A 370 -1.25 0.94 -44.47
N ARG A 371 -2.54 0.62 -44.51
CA ARG A 371 -3.15 -0.38 -43.63
C ARG A 371 -2.43 -1.73 -43.64
N ASN A 372 -1.99 -2.19 -44.82
CA ASN A 372 -1.28 -3.47 -44.97
C ASN A 372 0.11 -3.41 -44.31
N CYS A 373 0.85 -2.32 -44.51
CA CYS A 373 2.13 -2.08 -43.83
C CYS A 373 1.98 -2.16 -42.31
N PHE A 374 0.96 -1.50 -41.76
CA PHE A 374 0.69 -1.50 -40.33
C PHE A 374 0.34 -2.90 -39.78
N LEU A 375 -0.59 -3.61 -40.43
CA LEU A 375 -0.98 -4.98 -40.04
C LEU A 375 0.18 -5.98 -40.13
N SER A 376 1.04 -5.86 -41.15
CA SER A 376 2.17 -6.76 -41.34
C SER A 376 3.19 -6.68 -40.21
N VAL A 377 3.42 -5.49 -39.66
CA VAL A 377 4.32 -5.27 -38.52
C VAL A 377 3.69 -5.79 -37.24
N LEU A 378 2.41 -5.49 -36.99
CA LEU A 378 1.67 -6.00 -35.82
C LEU A 378 1.70 -7.53 -35.74
N HIS A 379 1.53 -8.20 -36.88
CA HIS A 379 1.56 -9.66 -36.96
C HIS A 379 2.97 -10.20 -36.73
N LYS A 380 4.02 -9.54 -37.24
CA LYS A 380 5.42 -9.96 -37.04
C LYS A 380 5.90 -9.76 -35.60
N THR A 381 5.41 -8.73 -34.91
CA THR A 381 5.78 -8.43 -33.52
C THR A 381 4.89 -9.10 -32.49
N GLY A 382 3.72 -9.60 -32.88
CA GLY A 382 2.73 -10.19 -31.97
C GLY A 382 2.06 -9.17 -31.04
N TRP A 383 2.21 -7.87 -31.30
CA TRP A 383 1.68 -6.81 -30.43
C TRP A 383 0.16 -6.83 -30.33
N ALA A 384 -0.53 -7.35 -31.36
CA ALA A 384 -2.00 -7.45 -31.38
C ALA A 384 -2.57 -8.77 -30.82
N ASN A 385 -1.73 -9.68 -30.29
CA ASN A 385 -2.16 -11.01 -29.86
C ASN A 385 -2.83 -11.01 -28.47
N ALA A 386 -2.57 -10.00 -27.65
CA ALA A 386 -3.13 -9.84 -26.32
C ALA A 386 -3.35 -8.36 -26.00
N ASN A 387 -4.07 -8.09 -24.91
CA ASN A 387 -4.13 -6.75 -24.32
C ASN A 387 -2.82 -6.49 -23.58
N ASN A 388 -2.10 -5.45 -24.00
CA ASN A 388 -0.78 -5.09 -23.46
C ASN A 388 -0.60 -3.56 -23.56
N ASP A 389 0.58 -3.06 -23.17
CA ASP A 389 0.96 -1.63 -23.24
C ASP A 389 0.81 -0.97 -24.63
N TYR A 390 0.70 -1.76 -25.69
CA TYR A 390 0.68 -1.31 -27.08
C TYR A 390 -0.70 -1.44 -27.74
N HIS A 391 -1.53 -2.36 -27.27
CA HIS A 391 -2.74 -2.79 -27.95
C HIS A 391 -3.83 -3.19 -26.96
N TYR A 392 -5.05 -2.75 -27.26
CA TYR A 392 -6.26 -3.12 -26.53
C TYR A 392 -7.37 -3.55 -27.50
N LYS A 393 -7.86 -4.78 -27.36
CA LYS A 393 -8.99 -5.31 -28.12
C LYS A 393 -10.28 -5.20 -27.31
N ASN A 394 -11.26 -4.49 -27.86
CA ASN A 394 -12.62 -4.51 -27.36
C ASN A 394 -13.38 -5.67 -28.02
N GLU A 395 -14.05 -6.52 -27.24
CA GLU A 395 -14.68 -7.74 -27.78
C GLU A 395 -16.09 -7.48 -28.36
N ARG A 396 -16.78 -6.40 -27.93
CA ARG A 396 -18.16 -6.08 -28.35
C ARG A 396 -18.42 -4.57 -28.36
N PRO A 397 -18.54 -3.90 -29.52
CA PRO A 397 -18.13 -4.33 -30.87
C PRO A 397 -16.61 -4.55 -30.99
N GLU A 398 -16.21 -5.43 -31.91
CA GLU A 398 -14.81 -5.81 -32.14
C GLU A 398 -14.01 -4.63 -32.72
N TYR A 399 -13.28 -3.93 -31.83
CA TYR A 399 -12.42 -2.81 -32.20
C TYR A 399 -11.03 -2.97 -31.60
N HIS A 400 -10.02 -2.61 -32.39
CA HIS A 400 -8.62 -2.61 -31.99
C HIS A 400 -8.16 -1.17 -31.75
N TYR A 401 -7.62 -0.93 -30.56
CA TYR A 401 -7.10 0.37 -30.12
C TYR A 401 -5.61 0.27 -29.80
N TYR A 402 -4.91 1.39 -29.96
CA TYR A 402 -3.46 1.47 -29.88
C TYR A 402 -3.00 2.64 -29.01
N SER A 403 -1.85 2.46 -28.35
CA SER A 403 -1.24 3.49 -27.51
C SER A 403 -0.20 4.32 -28.28
N PHE A 404 0.17 5.49 -27.75
CA PHE A 404 1.29 6.27 -28.28
C PHE A 404 2.65 5.55 -28.16
N LYS A 405 2.80 4.66 -27.17
CA LYS A 405 3.99 3.79 -27.05
C LYS A 405 4.14 2.89 -28.27
N LEU A 406 3.03 2.39 -28.83
CA LEU A 406 3.07 1.59 -30.06
C LEU A 406 3.61 2.44 -31.22
N VAL A 407 3.13 3.67 -31.39
CA VAL A 407 3.58 4.58 -32.45
C VAL A 407 5.11 4.75 -32.42
N GLU A 408 5.70 4.96 -31.25
CA GLU A 408 7.14 5.13 -31.10
C GLU A 408 7.92 3.84 -31.34
N ALA A 409 7.47 2.73 -30.74
CA ALA A 409 8.08 1.42 -30.93
C ALA A 409 8.03 0.96 -32.39
N PHE A 410 6.93 1.27 -33.08
CA PHE A 410 6.70 0.97 -34.49
C PHE A 410 7.65 1.77 -35.39
N MET A 411 7.79 3.08 -35.18
CA MET A 411 8.75 3.91 -35.92
C MET A 411 10.18 3.44 -35.71
N ARG A 412 10.57 3.15 -34.46
CA ARG A 412 11.91 2.66 -34.14
C ARG A 412 12.24 1.39 -34.92
N LYS A 413 11.35 0.38 -34.92
CA LYS A 413 11.58 -0.89 -35.63
C LYS A 413 11.71 -0.74 -37.15
N ILE A 414 10.97 0.19 -37.76
CA ILE A 414 11.06 0.43 -39.20
C ILE A 414 12.36 1.15 -39.57
N LEU A 415 12.85 2.03 -38.69
CA LEU A 415 14.05 2.84 -38.95
C LEU A 415 15.35 2.15 -38.56
N GLU A 416 15.31 1.10 -37.73
CA GLU A 416 16.47 0.27 -37.35
C GLU A 416 16.97 -0.63 -38.48
N GLN A 417 16.09 -1.04 -39.41
CA GLN A 417 16.41 -2.00 -40.47
C GLN A 417 15.70 -1.63 -41.78
N ASP A 418 16.50 -1.26 -42.79
CA ASP A 418 16.01 -0.74 -44.09
C ASP A 418 15.03 -1.69 -44.81
N GLU A 419 15.21 -3.01 -44.73
CA GLU A 419 14.30 -3.98 -45.36
C GLU A 419 13.22 -4.57 -44.43
N TYR A 420 13.10 -4.08 -43.20
CA TYR A 420 12.21 -4.70 -42.20
C TYR A 420 10.74 -4.75 -42.64
N LEU A 421 10.24 -3.63 -43.19
CA LEU A 421 8.86 -3.50 -43.63
C LEU A 421 8.56 -4.37 -44.85
N LYS A 422 9.50 -4.46 -45.80
CA LYS A 422 9.41 -5.32 -46.99
C LYS A 422 9.33 -6.79 -46.60
N ASN A 423 10.17 -7.22 -45.66
CA ASN A 423 10.19 -8.59 -45.14
C ASN A 423 8.92 -8.92 -44.34
N ALA A 424 8.42 -7.99 -43.52
CA ALA A 424 7.16 -8.15 -42.80
C ALA A 424 5.97 -8.31 -43.76
N LYS A 425 5.89 -7.45 -44.79
CA LYS A 425 4.83 -7.50 -45.81
C LYS A 425 4.87 -8.80 -46.63
N ASN A 426 6.06 -9.26 -47.02
CA ASN A 426 6.22 -10.52 -47.75
C ASN A 426 5.78 -11.74 -46.93
N SER A 427 6.11 -11.78 -45.64
CA SER A 427 5.68 -12.85 -44.73
C SER A 427 4.16 -12.84 -44.53
N TYR A 428 3.58 -11.66 -44.29
CA TYR A 428 2.15 -11.48 -44.07
C TYR A 428 1.31 -11.84 -45.31
N ASN A 429 1.70 -11.34 -46.49
CA ASN A 429 1.00 -11.63 -47.75
C ASN A 429 1.10 -13.10 -48.18
N LYS A 430 2.20 -13.80 -47.88
CA LYS A 430 2.32 -15.25 -48.14
C LYS A 430 1.36 -16.06 -47.27
N ARG A 431 1.04 -15.58 -46.06
CA ARG A 431 0.14 -16.26 -45.12
C ARG A 431 -1.34 -15.99 -45.41
N ILE A 432 -1.70 -14.83 -45.96
CA ILE A 432 -3.09 -14.51 -46.35
C ILE A 432 -3.53 -15.25 -47.63
N LYS A 433 -2.57 -15.63 -48.48
CA LYS A 433 -2.84 -16.41 -49.72
C LYS A 433 -2.95 -17.92 -49.50
N LYS A 434 -2.62 -18.42 -48.30
CA LYS A 434 -2.90 -19.78 -47.83
C LYS A 434 -4.17 -19.74 -47.02
#